data_AF-A0A4R1YN32-F1
#
_entry.id   AF-A0A4R1YN32-F1
#
_cell.length_a   1.000
_cell.length_b   1.000
_cell.length_c   1.000
_cell.angle_alpha   90.00
_cell.angle_beta   90.00
_cell.angle_gamma   90.00
#
_symmetry.space_group_name_H-M   'P 1'
#
loop_
_entity.id
_entity.type
_entity.pdbx_description
1 polymer ?
#
loop_
_entity_poly.entity_id
_entity_poly.type
_entity_poly.pdbx_seq_one_letter_code
_entity_poly.pdbx_strand_id
1 'polypeptide(L)' 'MDCAAIEQDRQARAAGTFSWLSDLGRRLLRRLSGWDRLELEGMPDRVKRDLGFMDGREPRYDREFRR' A
#
# COMPACT_ATOMS: atom_id res chain seq x y z
N MET A 1 -38.89 8.50 27.36
CA MET A 1 -37.76 7.56 27.18
C MET A 1 -37.17 7.83 25.80
N ASP A 2 -36.01 8.47 25.73
CA ASP A 2 -35.35 8.96 24.51
C ASP A 2 -34.05 8.18 24.17
N CYS A 3 -33.95 6.94 24.63
CA CYS A 3 -32.73 6.15 24.50
C CYS A 3 -32.34 5.85 23.05
N ALA A 4 -33.31 5.83 22.12
CA ALA A 4 -33.08 5.49 20.71
C ALA A 4 -32.35 6.59 19.91
N ALA A 5 -32.54 7.87 20.25
CA ALA A 5 -31.89 8.98 19.54
C ALA A 5 -30.39 9.08 19.84
N ILE A 6 -29.99 8.72 21.06
CA ILE A 6 -28.59 8.75 21.53
C ILE A 6 -27.78 7.60 20.92
N GLU A 7 -28.40 6.43 20.71
CA GLU A 7 -27.76 5.29 20.05
C GLU A 7 -27.49 5.54 18.57
N GLN A 8 -28.42 6.19 17.84
CA GLN A 8 -28.25 6.50 16.42
C GLN A 8 -27.12 7.51 16.17
N ASP A 9 -27.02 8.55 17.00
CA ASP A 9 -25.95 9.56 16.87
C ASP A 9 -24.56 8.96 17.19
N ARG A 10 -24.48 8.06 18.19
CA ARG A 10 -23.25 7.30 18.49
C ARG A 10 -22.86 6.34 17.36
N GLN A 11 -23.81 5.64 16.76
CA GLN A 11 -23.55 4.75 15.63
C GLN A 11 -23.11 5.53 14.37
N ALA A 12 -23.73 6.68 14.09
CA ALA A 12 -23.34 7.54 12.97
C ALA A 12 -21.93 8.15 13.16
N ARG A 13 -21.60 8.60 14.38
CA ARG A 13 -20.26 9.11 14.73
C ARG A 13 -19.21 8.00 14.70
N ALA A 14 -19.52 6.82 15.21
CA ALA A 14 -18.64 5.66 15.11
C ALA A 14 -18.38 5.33 13.63
N ALA A 15 -19.41 5.19 12.80
CA ALA A 15 -19.28 4.90 11.37
C ALA A 15 -18.43 5.94 10.61
N GLY A 16 -18.58 7.24 10.94
CA GLY A 16 -17.76 8.31 10.36
C GLY A 16 -16.28 8.29 10.78
N THR A 17 -15.99 7.91 12.03
CA THR A 17 -14.59 7.73 12.49
C THR A 17 -13.93 6.49 11.90
N PHE A 18 -14.69 5.40 11.74
CA PHE A 18 -14.19 4.17 11.11
C PHE A 18 -13.91 4.35 9.61
N SER A 19 -14.74 5.11 8.89
CA SER A 19 -14.52 5.36 7.46
C SER A 19 -13.24 6.17 7.23
N TRP A 20 -12.99 7.21 8.03
CA TRP A 20 -11.77 8.02 7.94
C TRP A 20 -10.50 7.22 8.23
N LEU A 21 -10.52 6.37 9.26
CA LEU A 21 -9.40 5.46 9.57
C LEU A 21 -9.16 4.47 8.42
N SER A 22 -10.23 3.95 7.80
CA SER A 22 -10.10 3.03 6.68
C SER A 22 -9.49 3.71 5.43
N ASP A 23 -9.83 4.96 5.16
CA ASP A 23 -9.27 5.73 4.05
C ASP A 23 -7.81 6.08 4.28
N LEU A 24 -7.45 6.43 5.53
CA LEU A 24 -6.06 6.65 5.91
C LEU A 24 -5.23 5.37 5.76
N GLY A 25 -5.77 4.24 6.21
CA GLY A 25 -5.17 2.92 6.03
C GLY A 25 -4.95 2.57 4.56
N ARG A 26 -5.96 2.76 3.69
CA ARG A 26 -5.83 2.53 2.23
C ARG A 26 -4.76 3.42 1.59
N ARG A 27 -4.66 4.69 2.00
CA ARG A 27 -3.62 5.61 1.50
C ARG A 27 -2.23 5.18 1.94
N LEU A 28 -2.08 4.71 3.19
CA LEU A 28 -0.81 4.22 3.71
C LEU A 28 -0.38 2.93 2.98
N LEU A 29 -1.29 1.98 2.82
CA LEU A 29 -1.08 0.74 2.05
C LEU A 29 -0.66 1.02 0.60
N ARG A 30 -1.32 1.96 -0.09
CA ARG A 30 -0.92 2.39 -1.44
C ARG A 30 0.47 3.05 -1.49
N ARG A 31 0.85 3.77 -0.43
CA ARG A 31 2.16 4.40 -0.36
C ARG A 31 3.25 3.37 -0.11
N LEU A 32 2.98 2.39 0.76
CA LEU A 32 3.88 1.26 1.05
C LEU A 32 3.97 0.26 -0.11
N SER A 33 2.91 0.03 -0.88
CA SER A 33 2.97 -0.81 -2.08
C SER A 33 3.88 -0.22 -3.16
N GLY A 34 4.08 1.10 -3.15
CA GLY A 34 5.08 1.75 -4.01
C GLY A 34 6.52 1.46 -3.58
N TRP A 35 6.75 1.07 -2.33
CA TRP A 35 8.07 0.74 -1.78
C TRP A 35 8.49 -0.69 -2.12
N ASP A 36 7.54 -1.54 -2.53
CA ASP A 36 7.83 -2.89 -3.02
C ASP A 36 8.55 -2.88 -4.37
N ARG A 37 8.63 -1.70 -5.02
CA ARG A 37 9.49 -1.51 -6.18
C ARG A 37 10.89 -1.09 -5.73
N LEU A 38 11.85 -1.97 -6.00
CA LEU A 38 13.26 -1.65 -5.88
C LEU A 38 13.59 -0.44 -6.77
N GLU A 39 14.07 0.64 -6.16
CA GLU A 39 14.52 1.82 -6.90
C GLU A 39 15.84 1.50 -7.60
N LEU A 40 15.80 1.41 -8.94
CA LEU A 40 16.99 1.10 -9.73
C LEU A 40 17.80 2.34 -10.07
N GLU A 41 17.17 3.51 -10.22
CA GLU A 41 17.85 4.69 -10.77
C GLU A 41 18.88 5.28 -9.81
N GLY A 42 18.50 5.53 -8.55
CA GLY A 42 19.41 6.01 -7.50
C GLY A 42 20.33 4.95 -6.89
N MET A 43 20.17 3.67 -7.24
CA MET A 43 20.97 2.60 -6.63
C MET A 43 22.43 2.63 -7.12
N PRO A 44 23.44 2.50 -6.21
CA PRO A 44 24.84 2.48 -6.61
C PRO A 44 25.18 1.31 -7.55
N ASP A 45 26.08 1.54 -8.51
CA ASP A 45 26.44 0.53 -9.52
C ASP A 45 26.98 -0.78 -8.93
N ARG A 46 27.70 -0.70 -7.81
CA ARG A 46 28.14 -1.91 -7.08
C ARG A 46 26.97 -2.81 -6.70
N VAL A 47 25.88 -2.23 -6.22
CA VAL A 47 24.69 -2.97 -5.77
C VAL A 47 23.94 -3.50 -6.99
N LYS A 48 23.82 -2.70 -8.07
CA LYS A 48 23.23 -3.15 -9.34
C LYS A 48 23.94 -4.37 -9.90
N ARG A 49 25.28 -4.36 -9.86
CA ARG A 49 26.13 -5.47 -10.32
C ARG A 49 25.96 -6.70 -9.44
N ASP A 50 25.98 -6.55 -8.12
CA ASP A 50 25.86 -7.67 -7.18
C ASP A 50 24.48 -8.36 -7.28
N LEU A 51 23.43 -7.60 -7.62
CA LEU A 51 22.09 -8.13 -7.89
C LEU A 51 21.90 -8.66 -9.33
N GLY A 52 22.93 -8.58 -10.18
CA GLY A 52 22.90 -9.10 -11.55
C GLY A 52 22.09 -8.25 -12.54
N PHE A 53 21.69 -7.03 -12.20
CA PHE A 53 20.99 -6.12 -13.13
C PHE A 53 21.89 -5.66 -14.28
N MET A 54 23.20 -5.72 -14.10
CA MET A 54 24.20 -5.36 -15.11
C MET A 54 24.68 -6.57 -15.95
N ASP A 55 24.11 -7.76 -15.73
CA ASP A 55 24.52 -8.98 -16.44
C ASP A 55 23.96 -9.05 -17.89
N GLY A 56 23.11 -8.11 -18.29
CA GLY A 56 22.46 -8.12 -19.61
C GLY A 56 21.45 -9.25 -19.82
N ARG A 57 21.04 -9.93 -18.73
CA ARG A 57 20.02 -10.98 -18.77
C ARG A 57 18.64 -10.36 -18.92
N GLU A 58 17.75 -11.02 -19.66
CA GLU A 58 16.35 -10.62 -19.70
C GLU A 58 15.71 -10.73 -18.31
N PRO A 59 14.94 -9.71 -17.86
CA PRO A 59 14.20 -9.78 -16.61
C PRO A 59 13.24 -10.98 -16.62
N ARG A 60 13.28 -11.81 -15.57
CA ARG A 60 12.26 -12.83 -15.35
C ARG A 60 11.02 -12.17 -14.76
N TYR A 61 9.98 -12.04 -15.58
CA TYR A 61 8.65 -11.68 -15.11
C TYR A 61 7.96 -12.92 -14.58
N ASP A 62 7.66 -12.97 -13.28
CA ASP A 62 6.77 -14.00 -12.74
C ASP A 62 5.38 -13.86 -13.36
N ARG A 63 4.82 -14.99 -13.79
CA ARG A 63 3.54 -15.04 -14.51
C ARG A 63 2.32 -14.71 -13.64
N GLU A 64 2.52 -14.34 -12.38
CA GLU A 64 1.46 -14.14 -11.39
C GLU A 64 0.65 -12.84 -11.56
N PHE A 65 1.06 -11.92 -12.44
CA PHE A 65 0.30 -10.69 -12.73
C PHE A 65 -0.55 -10.77 -14.02
N ARG A 66 -1.10 -11.95 -14.35
CA ARG A 66 -2.22 -12.04 -15.31
C ARG A 66 -3.52 -12.25 -14.53
N ARG A 67 -4.14 -11.16 -14.10
CA ARG A 67 -5.55 -11.10 -13.70
C ARG A 67 -6.30 -10.20 -14.66
#